data_AF-A0A1B8HNT8-F1
#
_entry.id   AF-A0A1B8HNT8-F1
#
_cell.length_a   1.000
_cell.length_b   1.000
_cell.length_c   1.000
_cell.angle_alpha   90.00
_cell.angle_beta   90.00
_cell.angle_gamma   90.00
#
_symmetry.space_group_name_H-M   'P 1'
#
loop_
_entity.id
_entity.type
_entity.pdbx_description
1 polymer ?
#
loop_
_entity_poly.entity_id
_entity_poly.type
_entity_poly.pdbx_seq_one_letter_code
_entity_poly.pdbx_strand_id
1 'polypeptide(L)'
;MAMQPLRRCTYPGCRQRVKSDRCDEHRREARREQDSRRGSRRERGYTHTWDKYRLIYLRANPLCVHCFGRGTYTPATVVDHIIPINGGSDVLFWPEFNHQALCHTCHNMKTFGTDPVTKQRRSRGEYQGLESKAEQYRTGE
;
A
#
# COMPACT_ATOMS: atom_id res chain seq x y z
N MET A 1 -36.27 4.43 13.86
CA MET A 1 -35.19 5.03 13.04
C MET A 1 -35.81 5.50 11.73
N ALA A 2 -35.54 6.74 11.30
CA ALA A 2 -36.03 7.22 10.00
C ALA A 2 -35.29 6.51 8.87
N MET A 3 -36.00 5.83 7.96
CA MET A 3 -35.37 5.20 6.81
C MET A 3 -34.91 6.26 5.82
N GLN A 4 -33.63 6.25 5.48
CA GLN A 4 -33.08 7.17 4.49
C GLN A 4 -33.70 6.86 3.12
N PRO A 5 -34.29 7.84 2.42
CA PRO A 5 -34.90 7.62 1.12
C PRO A 5 -33.83 7.22 0.10
N LEU A 6 -34.18 6.28 -0.79
CA LEU A 6 -33.28 5.86 -1.86
C LEU A 6 -33.03 7.02 -2.83
N ARG A 7 -31.75 7.30 -3.09
CA ARG A 7 -31.28 8.30 -4.05
C ARG A 7 -30.97 7.65 -5.39
N ARG A 8 -30.89 8.46 -6.46
CA ARG A 8 -30.38 7.99 -7.75
C ARG A 8 -28.88 7.71 -7.66
N CYS A 9 -28.42 6.70 -8.39
CA CYS A 9 -27.00 6.46 -8.63
C CYS A 9 -26.34 7.71 -9.20
N THR A 10 -25.12 8.03 -8.73
CA THR A 10 -24.37 9.23 -9.16
C THR A 10 -23.70 9.10 -10.53
N TYR A 11 -23.68 7.89 -11.12
CA TYR A 11 -23.15 7.70 -12.47
C TYR A 11 -24.02 8.43 -13.51
N PRO A 12 -23.44 9.24 -14.41
CA PRO A 12 -24.19 10.02 -15.40
C PRO A 12 -25.18 9.16 -16.20
N GLY A 13 -26.46 9.57 -16.22
CA GLY A 13 -27.51 8.86 -16.95
C GLY A 13 -28.08 7.61 -16.26
N CYS A 14 -27.50 7.13 -15.15
CA CYS A 14 -28.04 5.98 -14.43
C CYS A 14 -29.30 6.34 -13.62
N ARG A 15 -30.38 5.58 -13.80
CA ARG A 15 -31.67 5.81 -13.12
C ARG A 15 -31.90 4.90 -11.90
N GLN A 16 -30.98 4.00 -11.59
CA GLN A 16 -31.13 3.03 -10.51
C GLN A 16 -31.18 3.70 -9.14
N ARG A 17 -32.06 3.20 -8.26
CA ARG A 17 -32.22 3.69 -6.88
C ARG A 17 -31.29 2.93 -5.95
N VAL A 18 -30.53 3.65 -5.14
CA VAL A 18 -29.47 3.12 -4.28
C VAL A 18 -29.51 3.76 -2.89
N LYS A 19 -28.99 3.04 -1.90
CA LYS A 19 -28.81 3.55 -0.53
C LYS A 19 -27.59 4.47 -0.41
N SER A 20 -26.62 4.36 -1.32
CA SER A 20 -25.32 5.05 -1.29
C SER A 20 -24.98 5.69 -2.64
N ASP A 21 -23.71 5.98 -2.90
CA ASP A 21 -23.21 6.75 -4.06
C ASP A 21 -23.55 6.12 -5.43
N ARG A 22 -22.90 5.00 -5.77
CA ARG A 22 -23.08 4.29 -7.05
C ARG A 22 -23.83 2.98 -6.86
N CYS A 23 -24.48 2.44 -7.90
CA CYS A 23 -25.06 1.09 -7.84
C CYS A 23 -24.00 -0.01 -7.95
N ASP A 24 -24.38 -1.26 -7.71
CA ASP A 24 -23.45 -2.40 -7.74
C ASP A 24 -22.69 -2.54 -9.05
N GLU A 25 -23.36 -2.30 -10.18
CA GLU A 25 -22.75 -2.35 -11.51
C GLU A 25 -21.66 -1.29 -11.66
N HIS A 26 -21.99 -0.01 -11.45
CA HIS A 26 -21.02 1.09 -11.57
C HIS A 26 -19.93 1.06 -10.48
N ARG A 27 -20.19 0.42 -9.32
CA ARG A 27 -19.12 0.12 -8.33
C ARG A 27 -18.15 -0.94 -8.85
N ARG A 28 -18.65 -1.99 -9.50
CA ARG A 28 -17.83 -3.05 -10.10
C ARG A 28 -17.03 -2.52 -11.28
N GLU A 29 -17.64 -1.71 -12.15
CA GLU A 29 -16.96 -1.05 -13.26
C GLU A 29 -15.83 -0.16 -12.76
N ALA A 30 -16.10 0.74 -11.80
CA ALA A 30 -15.08 1.61 -11.21
C ALA A 30 -13.94 0.82 -10.57
N ARG A 31 -14.25 -0.30 -9.89
CA ARG A 31 -13.21 -1.20 -9.35
C ARG A 31 -12.39 -1.84 -10.49
N ARG A 32 -13.02 -2.33 -11.56
CA ARG A 32 -12.33 -2.92 -12.71
C ARG A 32 -11.40 -1.92 -13.39
N GLU A 33 -11.86 -0.68 -13.59
CA GLU A 33 -11.02 0.40 -14.13
C GLU A 33 -9.86 0.74 -13.21
N GLN A 34 -10.09 0.77 -11.90
CA GLN A 34 -9.02 1.01 -10.94
C GLN A 34 -7.99 -0.14 -10.95
N ASP A 35 -8.46 -1.37 -10.97
CA ASP A 35 -7.62 -2.57 -11.00
C ASP A 35 -6.82 -2.65 -12.31
N SER A 36 -7.43 -2.30 -13.46
CA SER A 36 -6.74 -2.27 -14.75
C SER A 36 -5.66 -1.18 -14.79
N ARG A 37 -5.94 0.02 -14.26
CA ARG A 37 -4.94 1.11 -14.14
C ARG A 37 -3.78 0.75 -13.21
N ARG A 38 -4.03 -0.04 -12.15
CA ARG A 38 -2.98 -0.46 -11.20
C ARG A 38 -2.12 -1.60 -11.73
N GLY A 39 -2.64 -2.39 -12.67
CA GLY A 39 -2.01 -3.63 -13.10
C GLY A 39 -2.02 -4.71 -12.00
N SER A 40 -1.59 -5.89 -12.40
CA SER A 40 -1.45 -7.05 -11.53
C SER A 40 -0.39 -6.84 -10.45
N ARG A 41 -0.47 -7.66 -9.39
CA ARG A 41 0.53 -7.70 -8.34
C ARG A 41 1.95 -7.96 -8.88
N ARG A 42 2.09 -8.81 -9.91
CA ARG A 42 3.37 -9.17 -10.52
C ARG A 42 3.95 -8.00 -11.32
N GLU A 43 3.12 -7.30 -12.10
CA GLU A 43 3.53 -6.09 -12.83
C GLU A 43 4.01 -4.98 -11.89
N ARG A 44 3.49 -4.94 -10.66
CA ARG A 44 3.94 -4.01 -9.62
C ARG A 44 5.22 -4.44 -8.88
N GLY A 45 5.91 -5.48 -9.32
CA GLY A 45 7.21 -5.92 -8.78
C GLY A 45 7.15 -6.98 -7.67
N TYR A 46 5.96 -7.33 -7.19
CA TYR A 46 5.79 -8.36 -6.17
C TYR A 46 5.90 -9.76 -6.82
N THR A 47 7.11 -10.15 -7.23
CA THR A 47 7.42 -11.40 -7.94
C THR A 47 7.66 -12.59 -6.99
N HIS A 48 7.98 -13.77 -7.52
CA HIS A 48 8.36 -14.93 -6.69
C HIS A 48 9.59 -14.64 -5.81
N THR A 49 10.50 -13.79 -6.29
CA THR A 49 11.65 -13.32 -5.50
C THR A 49 11.20 -12.54 -4.27
N TRP A 50 10.20 -11.67 -4.44
CA TRP A 50 9.58 -10.96 -3.31
C TRP A 50 8.90 -11.91 -2.33
N ASP A 51 8.17 -12.92 -2.83
CA ASP A 51 7.49 -13.89 -1.96
C ASP A 51 8.50 -14.66 -1.08
N LYS A 52 9.65 -15.07 -1.66
CA LYS A 52 10.76 -15.69 -0.91
C LYS A 52 11.37 -14.73 0.10
N TYR A 53 11.73 -13.52 -0.33
CA TYR A 53 12.29 -12.48 0.53
C TYR A 53 11.39 -12.20 1.73
N ARG A 54 10.09 -12.01 1.48
CA ARG A 54 9.08 -11.76 2.51
C ARG A 54 9.08 -12.84 3.60
N LEU A 55 9.17 -14.11 3.23
CA LEU A 55 9.17 -15.20 4.19
C LEU A 55 10.44 -15.19 5.06
N ILE A 56 11.60 -14.90 4.47
CA ILE A 56 12.86 -14.78 5.20
C ILE A 56 12.80 -13.58 6.16
N TYR A 57 12.39 -12.43 5.64
CA TYR A 57 12.32 -11.19 6.41
C TYR A 57 11.36 -11.29 7.60
N LEU A 58 10.17 -11.88 7.43
CA LEU A 58 9.21 -12.06 8.53
C LEU A 58 9.67 -13.09 9.57
N ARG A 59 10.52 -14.06 9.19
CA ARG A 59 11.13 -14.97 10.17
C ARG A 59 12.19 -14.26 11.01
N ALA A 60 13.00 -13.40 10.40
CA ALA A 60 13.99 -12.58 11.10
C ALA A 60 13.34 -11.46 11.94
N ASN A 61 12.20 -10.93 11.48
CA ASN A 61 11.47 -9.84 12.10
C ASN A 61 10.03 -10.30 12.47
N PRO A 62 9.87 -11.17 13.49
CA PRO A 62 8.59 -11.82 13.79
C PRO A 62 7.56 -10.87 14.41
N LEU A 63 7.97 -9.71 14.92
CA LEU A 63 7.11 -8.77 15.63
C LEU A 63 6.86 -7.51 14.81
N CYS A 64 5.67 -6.94 14.98
CA CYS A 64 5.32 -5.66 14.41
C CYS A 64 6.13 -4.54 15.08
N VAL A 65 6.92 -3.80 14.29
CA VAL A 65 7.82 -2.75 14.83
C VAL A 65 7.04 -1.66 15.56
N HIS A 66 5.86 -1.28 15.05
CA HIS A 66 5.00 -0.27 15.67
C HIS A 66 4.36 -0.76 16.98
N CYS A 67 3.97 -2.03 17.07
CA CYS A 67 3.44 -2.58 18.32
C CYS A 67 4.57 -2.73 19.35
N PHE A 68 5.73 -3.23 18.92
CA PHE A 68 6.88 -3.42 19.78
C PHE A 68 7.37 -2.11 20.39
N GLY A 69 7.45 -1.03 19.59
CA GLY A 69 7.76 0.32 20.09
C GLY A 69 6.74 0.87 21.11
N ARG A 70 5.55 0.28 21.21
CA ARG A 70 4.52 0.58 22.22
C ARG A 70 4.48 -0.45 23.35
N GLY A 71 5.48 -1.33 23.46
CA GLY A 71 5.55 -2.39 24.46
C GLY A 71 4.58 -3.56 24.23
N THR A 72 3.99 -3.68 23.03
CA THR A 72 3.04 -4.73 22.69
C THR A 72 3.67 -5.75 21.72
N TYR A 73 3.61 -7.03 22.06
CA TYR A 73 4.18 -8.11 21.25
C TYR A 73 3.15 -8.67 20.28
N THR A 74 2.97 -8.01 19.13
CA THR A 74 2.06 -8.48 18.07
C THR A 74 2.86 -9.10 16.93
N PRO A 75 2.50 -10.31 16.43
CA PRO A 75 3.14 -10.91 15.27
C PRO A 75 3.04 -10.00 14.03
N ALA A 76 4.15 -9.87 13.29
CA ALA A 76 4.14 -9.25 11.99
C ALA A 76 3.63 -10.23 10.92
N THR A 77 2.80 -9.71 10.01
CA THR A 77 2.23 -10.50 8.91
C THR A 77 2.47 -9.85 7.54
N VAL A 78 2.98 -8.63 7.52
CA VAL A 78 3.22 -7.84 6.31
C VAL A 78 4.63 -7.27 6.35
N VAL A 79 5.32 -7.33 5.22
CA VAL A 79 6.52 -6.53 4.97
C VAL A 79 6.07 -5.31 4.19
N ASP A 80 6.32 -4.15 4.75
CA ASP A 80 5.84 -2.86 4.27
C ASP A 80 7.02 -1.95 3.93
N HIS A 81 6.84 -1.11 2.92
CA HIS A 81 7.82 -0.09 2.55
C HIS A 81 7.65 1.16 3.42
N ILE A 82 8.66 1.53 4.20
CA ILE A 82 8.66 2.71 5.08
C ILE A 82 8.37 3.97 4.26
N ILE A 83 9.12 4.15 3.17
CA ILE A 83 8.87 5.15 2.13
C ILE A 83 8.08 4.45 1.01
N PRO A 84 6.82 4.87 0.76
CA PRO A 84 5.98 4.23 -0.25
C PRO A 84 6.60 4.27 -1.65
N ILE A 85 6.53 3.13 -2.33
CA ILE A 85 7.06 2.91 -3.68
C ILE A 85 5.99 3.09 -4.76
N ASN A 86 6.44 3.39 -5.98
CA ASN A 86 5.60 3.54 -7.18
C ASN A 86 5.77 2.37 -8.16
N GLY A 87 5.82 1.14 -7.64
CA GLY A 87 5.93 -0.08 -8.45
C GLY A 87 7.30 -0.75 -8.35
N GLY A 88 7.48 -1.82 -9.14
CA GLY A 88 8.61 -2.75 -9.02
C GLY A 88 9.97 -2.21 -9.46
N SER A 89 9.96 -1.18 -10.29
CA SER A 89 11.18 -0.52 -10.81
C SER A 89 11.67 0.62 -9.92
N ASP A 90 10.95 0.93 -8.84
CA ASP A 90 11.31 1.99 -7.90
C ASP A 90 12.62 1.62 -7.19
N VAL A 91 13.54 2.59 -7.11
CA VAL A 91 14.86 2.41 -6.49
C VAL A 91 14.74 1.99 -5.01
N LEU A 92 13.65 2.39 -4.35
CA LEU A 92 13.36 2.06 -2.96
C LEU A 92 12.62 0.72 -2.78
N PHE A 93 12.44 -0.08 -3.86
CA PHE A 93 11.71 -1.36 -3.78
C PHE A 93 12.46 -2.43 -3.00
N TRP A 94 13.76 -2.60 -3.25
CA TRP A 94 14.59 -3.68 -2.70
C TRP A 94 15.45 -3.33 -1.47
N PRO A 95 15.88 -2.08 -1.24
CA PRO A 95 16.74 -1.79 -0.09
C PRO A 95 16.10 -2.19 1.22
N GLU A 96 16.78 -3.05 1.98
CA GLU A 96 16.25 -3.58 3.25
C GLU A 96 15.95 -2.47 4.27
N PHE A 97 16.72 -1.38 4.25
CA PHE A 97 16.47 -0.22 5.12
C PHE A 97 15.11 0.43 4.87
N ASN A 98 14.47 0.19 3.72
CA ASN A 98 13.13 0.68 3.42
C ASN A 98 12.04 -0.33 3.78
N HIS A 99 12.37 -1.49 4.36
CA HIS A 99 11.39 -2.48 4.79
C HIS A 99 11.16 -2.45 6.29
N GLN A 100 9.92 -2.73 6.69
CA GLN A 100 9.54 -2.91 8.08
C GLN A 100 8.49 -4.02 8.22
N ALA A 101 8.55 -4.75 9.35
CA ALA A 101 7.61 -5.81 9.67
C ALA A 101 6.39 -5.24 10.42
N LEU A 102 5.19 -5.36 9.87
CA LEU A 102 3.96 -4.82 10.47
C LEU A 102 2.88 -5.89 10.64
N CYS A 103 2.06 -5.72 11.67
CA CYS A 103 0.77 -6.40 11.74
C CYS A 103 -0.23 -5.71 10.80
N HIS A 104 -1.30 -6.41 10.44
CA HIS A 104 -2.31 -5.89 9.51
C HIS A 104 -2.93 -4.55 9.97
N THR A 105 -3.19 -4.40 11.27
CA THR A 105 -3.77 -3.17 11.83
C THR A 105 -2.83 -1.97 11.65
N CYS A 106 -1.55 -2.11 12.04
CA CYS A 106 -0.57 -1.04 11.91
C CYS A 106 -0.26 -0.71 10.44
N HIS A 107 -0.20 -1.72 9.58
CA HIS A 107 -0.08 -1.52 8.13
C HIS A 107 -1.23 -0.66 7.59
N ASN A 108 -2.48 -0.99 7.91
CA ASN A 108 -3.62 -0.22 7.43
C ASN A 108 -3.62 1.22 7.96
N MET A 109 -3.30 1.41 9.24
CA MET A 109 -3.17 2.75 9.81
C MET A 109 -2.12 3.58 9.08
N LYS A 110 -0.96 2.97 8.75
CA LYS A 110 0.08 3.62 7.95
C LYS A 110 -0.42 3.97 6.55
N THR A 111 -1.07 3.04 5.85
CA THR A 111 -1.58 3.25 4.48
C THR A 111 -2.53 4.44 4.38
N PHE A 112 -3.40 4.65 5.37
CA PHE A 112 -4.39 5.73 5.32
C PHE A 112 -3.93 7.03 6.00
N GLY A 113 -3.07 6.93 7.03
CA GLY A 113 -2.61 8.10 7.79
C GLY A 113 -1.25 8.61 7.37
N THR A 114 -0.23 7.76 7.43
CA THR A 114 1.18 8.16 7.27
C THR A 114 1.59 8.23 5.80
N ASP A 115 1.20 7.25 4.98
CA ASP A 115 1.63 7.14 3.59
C ASP A 115 1.31 8.37 2.73
N PRO A 116 0.12 9.01 2.82
CA PRO A 116 -0.16 10.22 2.06
C PRO A 116 0.82 11.35 2.37
N VAL A 117 1.16 11.52 3.66
CA VAL A 117 2.12 12.53 4.12
C VAL A 117 3.52 12.18 3.62
N THR A 118 3.97 10.94 3.79
CA THR A 118 5.28 10.48 3.32
C THR A 118 5.43 10.64 1.80
N LYS A 119 4.38 10.34 1.02
CA LYS A 119 4.37 10.55 -0.44
C LYS A 119 4.53 12.03 -0.79
N GLN A 120 3.85 12.93 -0.07
CA GLN A 120 3.99 14.37 -0.28
C GLN A 120 5.40 14.88 0.06
N ARG A 121 6.02 14.35 1.12
CA ARG A 121 7.41 14.65 1.49
C ARG A 121 8.39 14.14 0.43
N ARG A 122 8.17 12.92 -0.08
CA ARG A 122 8.93 12.34 -1.19
C ARG A 122 8.85 13.19 -2.45
N SER A 123 7.65 13.66 -2.84
CA SER A 123 7.51 14.52 -4.02
C SER A 123 8.20 15.89 -3.86
N ARG A 124 8.48 16.33 -2.63
CA ARG A 124 9.27 17.54 -2.35
C ARG A 124 10.78 17.30 -2.33
N GLY A 125 11.22 16.07 -2.56
CA GLY A 125 12.64 15.71 -2.60
C GLY A 125 13.28 15.40 -1.23
N GLU A 126 12.49 15.32 -0.15
CA GLU A 126 13.04 15.09 1.20
C GLU A 126 13.79 13.74 1.35
N TYR A 127 13.58 12.79 0.43
CA TYR A 127 14.23 11.48 0.44
C TYR A 127 15.26 11.28 -0.67
N GLN A 128 15.66 12.34 -1.41
CA GLN A 128 16.61 12.23 -2.52
C GLN A 128 17.92 11.53 -2.12
N GLY A 129 18.47 11.83 -0.95
CA GLY A 129 19.70 11.18 -0.47
C GLY A 129 19.53 9.67 -0.24
N LEU A 130 18.35 9.22 0.22
CA LEU A 130 18.06 7.79 0.39
C LEU A 130 17.84 7.10 -0.97
N GLU A 131 17.24 7.80 -1.93
CA GLU A 131 17.06 7.31 -3.31
C GLU A 131 18.41 7.18 -4.01
N SER A 132 19.31 8.15 -3.87
CA SER A 132 20.68 8.06 -4.40
C SER A 132 21.47 6.92 -3.76
N LYS A 133 21.35 6.75 -2.44
CA LYS A 133 21.95 5.61 -1.73
C LYS A 133 21.40 4.28 -2.26
N ALA A 134 20.08 4.17 -2.42
CA ALA A 134 19.43 2.98 -2.95
C ALA A 134 19.88 2.63 -4.37
N GLU A 135 20.06 3.64 -5.23
CA GLU A 135 20.54 3.43 -6.60
C GLU A 135 21.97 2.87 -6.61
N GLN A 136 22.85 3.36 -5.72
CA GLN A 136 24.21 2.83 -5.58
C GLN A 136 24.22 1.35 -5.16
N TYR A 137 23.31 0.93 -4.26
CA TYR A 137 23.16 -0.49 -3.91
C TYR A 137 22.67 -1.35 -5.08
N ARG A 138 21.92 -0.76 -6.02
CA ARG A 138 21.41 -1.47 -7.19
C ARG A 138 22.49 -1.65 -8.26
N THR A 139 23.39 -0.69 -8.41
CA THR A 139 24.44 -0.70 -9.44
C THR A 139 25.75 -1.35 -8.97
N GLY A 140 25.87 -1.71 -7.70
CA GLY A 140 27.10 -2.25 -7.10
C GLY A 140 27.22 -3.78 -7.22
N GLU A 141 27.50 -4.26 -8.44
CA GLU A 141 28.59 -5.21 -8.72
C GLU A 141 29.71 -4.42 -9.42
#